data_AF-A0A257RAV8-F1
#
_entry.id   AF-A0A257RAV8-F1
#
_cell.length_a   1.000
_cell.length_b   1.000
_cell.length_c   1.000
_cell.angle_alpha   90.00
_cell.angle_beta   90.00
_cell.angle_gamma   90.00
#
_symmetry.space_group_name_H-M   'P 1'
#
loop_
_entity.id
_entity.type
_entity.pdbx_description
1 polymer ?
#
loop_
_entity_poly.entity_id
_entity_poly.type
_entity_poly.pdbx_seq_one_letter_code
_entity_poly.pdbx_strand_id
1 'polypeptide(L)'
;MTYSQIPPDPETPRRIAFAIMALAGLALSGCAAYSPEALLHRYEGGVINSAPPPAPGLQSPWPNLATVPARPVSLSPAAQTAIRTRLEAANRGQNSLGGHLPASPKQAPPAPAVPPLRLGFAPRGAVLSSTQVALLRGFAARRGGHPVIAAGFAPADEPESLRLALLRATAVANALEAAGVPPSDIRIEALAGGRGGVAQVIYPRDLSTTPDAQDRS
;
A
#
# COMPACT_ATOMS: atom_id res chain seq x y z
N MET A 1 -23.92 -67.01 41.17
CA MET A 1 -23.68 -65.94 40.17
C MET A 1 -22.45 -66.31 39.37
N THR A 2 -22.64 -66.98 38.23
CA THR A 2 -21.57 -67.49 37.37
C THR A 2 -21.47 -66.58 36.15
N TYR A 3 -20.37 -65.84 36.03
CA TYR A 3 -20.07 -65.05 34.84
C TYR A 3 -19.59 -65.99 33.73
N SER A 4 -20.36 -66.06 32.65
CA SER A 4 -19.97 -66.76 31.42
C SER A 4 -18.88 -65.93 30.74
N GLN A 5 -17.64 -66.43 30.77
CA GLN A 5 -16.54 -65.86 30.00
C GLN A 5 -16.69 -66.28 28.54
N ILE A 6 -17.13 -65.36 27.69
CA ILE A 6 -17.14 -65.55 26.23
C ILE A 6 -15.67 -65.44 25.77
N PRO A 7 -15.10 -66.47 25.13
CA PRO A 7 -13.72 -66.42 24.66
C PRO A 7 -13.58 -65.38 23.54
N PRO A 8 -12.52 -64.55 23.55
CA PRO A 8 -12.32 -63.54 22.52
C PRO A 8 -12.01 -64.21 21.17
N ASP A 9 -12.90 -63.99 20.21
CA ASP A 9 -12.72 -64.44 18.83
C ASP A 9 -11.60 -63.59 18.16
N PRO A 10 -10.55 -64.21 17.57
CA PRO A 10 -9.42 -63.49 16.97
C PRO A 10 -9.80 -62.56 15.80
N GLU A 11 -11.02 -62.64 15.26
CA GLU A 11 -11.48 -61.72 14.21
C GLU A 11 -11.94 -60.33 14.71
N THR A 12 -12.24 -60.21 16.00
CA THR A 12 -12.77 -58.99 16.63
C THR A 12 -11.87 -57.76 16.50
N PRO A 13 -10.55 -57.82 16.78
CA PRO A 13 -9.68 -56.64 16.68
C PRO A 13 -9.55 -56.11 15.25
N ARG A 14 -9.62 -56.99 14.24
CA ARG A 14 -9.51 -56.60 12.83
C ARG A 14 -10.76 -55.86 12.35
N ARG A 15 -11.95 -56.29 12.79
CA ARG A 15 -13.22 -55.60 12.49
C ARG A 15 -13.31 -54.23 13.15
N ILE A 16 -12.82 -54.10 14.40
CA ILE A 16 -12.78 -52.82 15.12
C ILE A 16 -11.81 -51.84 14.43
N ALA A 17 -10.62 -52.30 14.04
CA ALA A 17 -9.65 -51.45 13.33
C ALA A 17 -10.20 -50.94 11.99
N PHE A 18 -10.90 -51.79 11.23
CA PHE A 18 -11.56 -51.37 9.99
C PHE A 18 -12.69 -50.35 10.22
N ALA A 19 -13.52 -50.56 11.24
CA ALA A 19 -14.59 -49.62 11.58
C ALA A 19 -14.03 -48.25 11.98
N ILE A 20 -12.95 -48.20 12.77
CA ILE A 20 -12.29 -46.95 13.18
C ILE A 20 -11.66 -46.24 11.97
N MET A 21 -10.98 -46.97 11.08
CA MET A 21 -10.40 -46.41 9.84
C MET A 21 -11.48 -45.85 8.90
N ALA A 22 -12.60 -46.55 8.75
CA ALA A 22 -13.72 -46.07 7.93
C ALA A 22 -14.34 -44.79 8.50
N LEU A 23 -14.52 -44.73 9.83
CA LEU A 23 -15.06 -43.55 10.51
C LEU A 23 -14.11 -42.35 10.41
N ALA A 24 -12.81 -42.58 10.56
CA ALA A 24 -11.78 -41.54 10.39
C ALA A 24 -11.74 -41.01 8.95
N GLY A 25 -11.84 -41.89 7.95
CA GLY A 25 -11.91 -41.48 6.54
C GLY A 25 -13.09 -40.55 6.26
N LEU A 26 -14.28 -40.87 6.80
CA LEU A 26 -15.48 -40.05 6.66
C LEU A 26 -15.39 -38.70 7.38
N ALA A 27 -14.78 -38.66 8.58
CA ALA A 27 -14.62 -37.43 9.34
C ALA A 27 -13.61 -36.45 8.71
N LEU A 28 -12.56 -36.96 8.07
CA LEU A 28 -11.54 -36.12 7.42
C LEU A 28 -11.90 -35.70 5.99
N SER A 29 -12.84 -36.38 5.30
CA SER A 29 -13.27 -35.99 3.95
C SER A 29 -14.24 -34.78 3.91
N GLY A 30 -14.79 -34.35 5.05
CA GLY A 30 -15.83 -33.32 5.12
C GLY A 30 -15.34 -31.87 4.95
N CYS A 31 -14.05 -31.57 5.15
CA CYS A 31 -13.54 -30.20 5.15
C CYS A 31 -12.96 -29.72 3.81
N ALA A 32 -12.74 -30.60 2.83
CA ALA A 32 -12.18 -30.22 1.53
C ALA A 32 -13.23 -29.79 0.49
N ALA A 33 -14.52 -30.06 0.73
CA ALA A 33 -15.59 -29.80 -0.24
C ALA A 33 -16.27 -28.43 -0.07
N TYR A 34 -16.11 -27.77 1.07
CA TYR A 34 -16.68 -26.45 1.33
C TYR A 34 -15.56 -25.40 1.29
N SER A 35 -15.28 -24.86 0.11
CA SER A 35 -14.52 -23.61 0.02
C SER A 35 -15.50 -22.45 -0.14
N PRO A 36 -15.51 -21.48 0.80
CA PRO A 36 -16.32 -20.27 0.65
C PRO A 36 -15.93 -19.51 -0.62
N GLU A 37 -14.67 -19.59 -1.07
CA GLU A 37 -14.25 -19.09 -2.38
C GLU A 37 -15.00 -19.76 -3.54
N ALA A 38 -15.15 -21.08 -3.59
CA ALA A 38 -15.92 -21.71 -4.66
C ALA A 38 -17.41 -21.35 -4.61
N LEU A 39 -17.96 -21.14 -3.41
CA LEU A 39 -19.34 -20.71 -3.24
C LEU A 39 -19.55 -19.27 -3.71
N LEU A 40 -18.60 -18.37 -3.39
CA LEU A 40 -18.58 -16.99 -3.87
C LEU A 40 -18.37 -16.93 -5.38
N HIS A 41 -17.42 -17.69 -5.93
CA HIS A 41 -17.22 -17.81 -7.38
C HIS A 41 -18.42 -18.42 -8.10
N ARG A 42 -19.23 -19.27 -7.44
CA ARG A 42 -20.48 -19.77 -8.02
C ARG A 42 -21.59 -18.73 -8.01
N TYR A 43 -21.63 -17.88 -6.98
CA TYR A 43 -22.57 -16.78 -6.85
C TYR A 43 -22.24 -15.64 -7.83
N GLU A 44 -20.98 -15.22 -7.91
CA GLU A 44 -20.49 -14.15 -8.78
C GLU A 44 -20.28 -14.64 -10.23
N GLY A 45 -19.84 -15.88 -10.42
CA GLY A 45 -19.50 -16.46 -11.72
C GLY A 45 -20.67 -17.11 -12.47
N GLY A 46 -21.87 -17.18 -11.88
CA GLY A 46 -23.06 -17.77 -12.51
C GLY A 46 -23.45 -17.11 -13.84
N VAL A 47 -23.11 -15.83 -14.02
CA VAL A 47 -23.35 -15.09 -15.27
C VAL A 47 -22.17 -15.22 -16.25
N ILE A 48 -20.96 -15.45 -15.74
CA ILE A 48 -19.71 -15.49 -16.53
C ILE A 48 -19.51 -16.86 -17.21
N ASN A 49 -20.07 -17.92 -16.62
CA ASN A 49 -20.06 -19.27 -17.21
C ASN A 49 -21.13 -19.47 -18.31
N SER A 50 -22.01 -18.48 -18.50
CA SER A 50 -22.86 -18.44 -19.68
C SER A 50 -21.97 -18.10 -20.87
N ALA A 51 -22.00 -18.93 -21.92
CA ALA A 51 -21.39 -18.53 -23.18
C ALA A 51 -21.91 -17.11 -23.52
N PRO A 52 -21.03 -16.15 -23.86
CA PRO A 52 -21.47 -14.83 -24.27
C PRO A 52 -22.55 -14.99 -25.34
N PRO A 53 -23.61 -14.17 -25.32
CA PRO A 53 -24.57 -14.17 -26.42
C PRO A 53 -23.76 -14.09 -27.73
N PRO A 54 -24.12 -14.88 -28.76
CA PRO A 54 -23.40 -14.86 -30.02
C PRO A 54 -23.26 -13.41 -30.45
N ALA A 55 -22.04 -13.02 -30.85
CA ALA A 55 -21.80 -11.65 -31.29
C ALA A 55 -22.89 -11.26 -32.30
N PRO A 56 -23.54 -10.09 -32.14
CA PRO A 56 -24.53 -9.63 -33.11
C PRO A 56 -23.92 -9.80 -34.50
N GLY A 57 -24.62 -10.51 -35.38
CA GLY A 57 -24.04 -11.04 -36.61
C GLY A 57 -23.36 -9.96 -37.45
N LEU A 58 -22.47 -10.35 -38.36
CA LEU A 58 -21.70 -9.48 -39.28
C LEU A 58 -22.52 -8.39 -40.02
N GLN A 59 -23.85 -8.50 -40.05
CA GLN A 59 -24.78 -7.57 -40.69
C GLN A 59 -25.42 -6.56 -39.72
N SER A 60 -25.16 -6.66 -38.42
CA SER A 60 -25.62 -5.70 -37.40
C SER A 60 -24.43 -4.84 -36.95
N PRO A 61 -24.44 -3.52 -37.20
CA PRO A 61 -23.42 -2.65 -36.64
C PRO A 61 -23.46 -2.78 -35.12
N TRP A 62 -22.31 -3.03 -34.49
CA TRP A 62 -22.19 -3.00 -33.04
C TRP A 62 -22.84 -1.71 -32.51
N PRO A 63 -23.69 -1.76 -31.45
CA PRO A 63 -24.14 -0.52 -30.83
C PRO A 63 -22.89 0.26 -30.47
N ASN A 64 -22.76 1.48 -31.00
CA ASN A 64 -21.56 2.27 -30.86
C ASN A 64 -21.34 2.54 -29.37
N LEU A 65 -20.50 1.73 -28.71
CA LEU A 65 -20.12 1.88 -27.30
C LEU A 65 -19.33 3.18 -27.08
N ALA A 66 -18.89 3.83 -28.16
CA ALA A 66 -18.34 5.18 -28.13
C ALA A 66 -19.42 6.27 -28.27
N THR A 67 -20.72 5.94 -28.18
CA THR A 67 -21.77 6.94 -27.96
C THR A 67 -21.67 7.43 -26.52
N VAL A 68 -20.65 8.25 -26.27
CA VAL A 68 -20.51 8.97 -25.02
C VAL A 68 -21.69 9.94 -24.96
N PRO A 69 -22.53 9.88 -23.91
CA PRO A 69 -23.56 10.89 -23.71
C PRO A 69 -22.94 12.28 -23.82
N ALA A 70 -23.71 13.25 -24.32
CA ALA A 70 -23.23 14.62 -24.38
C ALA A 70 -22.63 15.03 -23.02
N ARG A 71 -21.45 15.62 -23.05
CA ARG A 71 -20.78 16.09 -21.82
C ARG A 71 -21.76 16.98 -21.05
N PRO A 72 -21.98 16.73 -19.74
CA PRO A 72 -22.83 17.60 -18.94
C PRO A 72 -22.39 19.06 -19.04
N VAL A 73 -23.34 19.98 -19.05
CA VAL A 73 -23.05 21.42 -19.05
C VAL A 73 -22.24 21.75 -17.79
N SER A 74 -21.10 22.43 -17.97
CA SER A 74 -20.30 22.87 -16.83
C SER A 74 -21.10 23.87 -15.98
N LEU A 75 -21.12 23.65 -14.66
CA LEU A 75 -21.76 24.56 -13.71
C LEU A 75 -21.07 25.92 -13.72
N SER A 76 -21.86 26.99 -13.63
CA SER A 76 -21.32 28.35 -13.45
C SER A 76 -20.55 28.46 -12.12
N PRO A 77 -19.56 29.36 -12.00
CA PRO A 77 -18.83 29.56 -10.75
C PRO A 77 -19.75 29.81 -9.54
N ALA A 78 -20.84 30.56 -9.73
CA ALA A 78 -21.83 30.82 -8.68
C ALA A 78 -22.56 29.53 -8.24
N ALA A 79 -22.96 28.67 -9.20
CA ALA A 79 -23.59 27.40 -8.90
C ALA A 79 -22.64 26.43 -8.17
N GLN A 80 -21.35 26.42 -8.55
CA GLN A 80 -20.34 25.62 -7.87
C GLN A 80 -20.16 26.07 -6.41
N THR A 81 -20.10 27.37 -6.16
CA THR A 81 -20.03 27.93 -4.79
C THR A 81 -21.26 27.56 -3.98
N ALA A 82 -22.46 27.69 -4.54
CA ALA A 82 -23.70 27.33 -3.85
C ALA A 82 -23.74 25.84 -3.45
N ILE A 83 -23.31 24.95 -4.36
CA ILE A 83 -23.22 23.51 -4.08
C ILE A 83 -22.17 23.23 -3.01
N ARG A 84 -20.98 23.85 -3.10
CA ARG A 84 -19.92 23.69 -2.10
C ARG A 84 -20.41 24.09 -0.71
N THR A 85 -21.01 25.27 -0.57
CA THR A 85 -21.55 25.77 0.71
C THR A 85 -22.61 24.81 1.27
N ARG A 86 -23.50 24.27 0.43
CA ARG A 86 -24.53 23.31 0.85
C ARG A 86 -23.92 21.99 1.33
N LEU A 87 -22.92 21.47 0.63
CA LEU A 87 -22.23 20.24 1.00
C LEU A 87 -21.44 20.42 2.30
N GLU A 88 -20.75 21.54 2.48
CA GLU A 88 -20.03 21.86 3.72
C GLU A 88 -20.98 21.99 4.92
N ALA A 89 -22.16 22.59 4.74
CA ALA A 89 -23.19 22.66 5.78
C ALA A 89 -23.74 21.27 6.13
N ALA A 90 -24.06 20.44 5.14
CA ALA A 90 -24.54 19.08 5.36
C ALA A 90 -23.49 18.20 6.05
N ASN A 91 -22.22 18.31 5.62
CA ASN A 91 -21.10 17.59 6.21
C ASN A 91 -20.90 17.99 7.69
N ARG A 92 -20.99 19.28 8.02
CA ARG A 92 -20.95 19.75 9.42
C ARG A 92 -22.07 19.15 10.27
N GLY A 93 -23.30 19.09 9.73
CA GLY A 93 -24.44 18.50 10.44
C GLY A 93 -24.34 16.98 10.62
N GLN A 94 -23.76 16.28 9.65
CA GLN A 94 -23.52 14.83 9.76
C GLN A 94 -22.40 14.50 10.74
N ASN A 95 -21.34 15.32 10.77
CA ASN A 95 -20.17 15.08 11.60
C ASN A 95 -20.29 15.60 13.03
N SER A 96 -21.38 16.30 13.39
CA SER A 96 -21.66 16.67 14.77
C SER A 96 -22.21 15.48 15.55
N LEU A 97 -21.33 14.62 16.07
CA LEU A 97 -21.70 13.57 17.02
C LEU A 97 -22.07 14.21 18.36
N GLY A 98 -23.37 14.27 18.69
CA GLY A 98 -23.84 14.77 19.98
C GLY A 98 -23.74 16.29 20.19
N GLY A 99 -23.73 17.08 19.11
CA GLY A 99 -23.67 18.54 19.20
C GLY A 99 -22.27 19.14 19.33
N HIS A 100 -21.23 18.30 19.41
CA HIS A 100 -19.84 18.75 19.31
C HIS A 100 -19.43 18.83 17.85
N LEU A 101 -19.08 20.03 17.39
CA LEU A 101 -18.44 20.20 16.09
C LEU A 101 -17.03 19.57 16.17
N PRO A 102 -16.61 18.77 15.17
CA PRO A 102 -15.24 18.32 15.11
C PRO A 102 -14.33 19.54 15.08
N ALA A 103 -13.23 19.50 15.83
CA ALA A 103 -12.21 20.54 15.77
C ALA A 103 -11.83 20.77 14.31
N SER A 104 -11.71 22.04 13.90
CA SER A 104 -11.23 22.36 12.56
C SER A 104 -9.95 21.58 12.30
N PRO A 105 -9.80 20.93 11.14
CA PRO A 105 -8.58 20.22 10.81
C PRO A 105 -7.40 21.16 11.04
N LYS A 106 -6.42 20.72 11.84
CA LYS A 106 -5.17 21.48 12.00
C LYS A 106 -4.66 21.77 10.59
N GLN A 107 -4.39 23.05 10.30
CA GLN A 107 -3.89 23.46 8.99
C GLN A 107 -2.71 22.55 8.62
N ALA A 108 -2.76 21.98 7.42
CA ALA A 108 -1.68 21.12 6.95
C ALA A 108 -0.35 21.88 7.06
N PRO A 109 0.73 21.23 7.49
CA PRO A 109 2.04 21.86 7.51
C PRO A 109 2.35 22.49 6.14
N PRO A 110 3.01 23.65 6.10
CA PRO A 110 3.42 24.23 4.83
C PRO A 110 4.24 23.22 4.03
N ALA A 111 4.06 23.21 2.71
CA ALA A 111 4.85 22.35 1.84
C ALA A 111 6.35 22.62 2.05
N PRO A 112 7.21 21.58 2.00
CA PRO A 112 8.64 21.74 2.18
C PRO A 112 9.19 22.75 1.15
N ALA A 113 9.99 23.71 1.62
CA ALA A 113 10.54 24.76 0.76
C ALA A 113 11.52 24.20 -0.30
N VAL A 114 12.14 23.05 -0.04
CA VAL A 114 13.10 22.41 -0.94
C VAL A 114 12.51 21.08 -1.45
N PRO A 115 12.19 20.97 -2.75
CA PRO A 115 11.70 19.71 -3.30
C PRO A 115 12.79 18.64 -3.27
N PRO A 116 12.42 17.35 -3.14
CA PRO A 116 13.39 16.25 -3.17
C PRO A 116 14.08 16.17 -4.53
N LEU A 117 15.40 15.98 -4.51
CA LEU A 117 16.21 15.81 -5.71
C LEU A 117 16.30 14.32 -6.07
N ARG A 118 15.78 13.94 -7.23
CA ARG A 118 15.84 12.56 -7.75
C ARG A 118 17.06 12.38 -8.66
N LEU A 119 17.78 11.29 -8.48
CA LEU A 119 19.01 10.97 -9.19
C LEU A 119 18.86 9.64 -9.92
N GLY A 120 19.15 9.64 -11.22
CA GLY A 120 19.25 8.42 -12.00
C GLY A 120 20.61 7.76 -11.80
N PHE A 121 20.69 6.44 -11.81
CA PHE A 121 21.98 5.73 -11.84
C PHE A 121 22.00 4.81 -13.06
N ALA A 122 23.19 4.55 -13.58
CA ALA A 122 23.37 3.50 -14.58
C ALA A 122 22.86 2.16 -14.03
N PRO A 123 22.35 1.25 -14.89
CA PRO A 123 21.99 -0.10 -14.46
C PRO A 123 23.16 -0.75 -13.70
N ARG A 124 22.87 -1.30 -12.51
CA ARG A 124 23.88 -1.91 -11.61
C ARG A 124 25.03 -1.01 -11.15
N GLY A 125 25.02 0.28 -11.50
CA GLY A 125 26.02 1.26 -11.07
C GLY A 125 25.58 2.07 -9.86
N ALA A 126 26.57 2.55 -9.10
CA ALA A 126 26.41 3.51 -8.00
C ALA A 126 27.26 4.77 -8.20
N VAL A 127 27.77 5.00 -9.42
CA VAL A 127 28.58 6.17 -9.75
C VAL A 127 27.68 7.32 -10.15
N LEU A 128 27.90 8.48 -9.54
CA LEU A 128 27.23 9.73 -9.88
C LEU A 128 27.92 10.40 -11.08
N SER A 129 27.16 10.96 -12.01
CA SER A 129 27.71 11.80 -13.08
C SER A 129 28.14 13.17 -12.53
N SER A 130 29.03 13.86 -13.23
CA SER A 130 29.45 15.23 -12.86
C SER A 130 28.26 16.20 -12.77
N THR A 131 27.29 16.07 -13.67
CA THR A 131 26.03 16.84 -13.63
C THR A 131 25.25 16.59 -12.35
N GLN A 132 25.18 15.34 -11.88
CA GLN A 132 24.47 14.99 -10.64
C GLN A 132 25.17 15.52 -9.40
N VAL A 133 26.50 15.49 -9.38
CA VAL A 133 27.29 16.11 -8.31
C VAL A 133 27.03 17.62 -8.26
N ALA A 134 26.94 18.30 -9.41
CA ALA A 134 26.59 19.72 -9.47
C ALA A 134 25.17 19.99 -8.94
N LEU A 135 24.19 19.15 -9.28
CA LEU A 135 22.81 19.25 -8.77
C LEU A 135 22.76 19.07 -7.24
N LEU A 136 23.50 18.10 -6.70
CA LEU A 136 23.59 17.86 -5.26
C LEU A 136 24.23 19.04 -4.52
N ARG A 137 25.24 19.68 -5.09
CA ARG A 137 25.81 20.92 -4.54
C ARG A 137 24.78 22.06 -4.49
N GLY A 138 24.02 22.24 -5.57
CA GLY A 138 22.93 23.22 -5.59
C GLY A 138 21.81 22.91 -4.59
N PHE A 139 21.50 21.62 -4.40
CA PHE A 139 20.55 21.17 -3.38
C PHE A 139 21.07 21.45 -1.95
N ALA A 140 22.33 21.12 -1.66
CA ALA A 140 22.97 21.37 -0.37
C ALA A 140 23.00 22.87 -0.01
N ALA A 141 23.20 23.76 -1.00
CA ALA A 141 23.14 25.20 -0.79
C ALA A 141 21.73 25.71 -0.43
N ARG A 142 20.67 25.10 -0.98
CA ARG A 142 19.26 25.48 -0.71
C ARG A 142 18.69 24.85 0.56
N ARG A 143 19.32 23.81 1.10
CA ARG A 143 18.88 23.06 2.30
C ARG A 143 18.72 23.95 3.54
N GLY A 144 19.44 25.07 3.65
CA GLY A 144 19.32 25.98 4.80
C GLY A 144 19.71 25.37 6.15
N GLY A 145 20.64 24.40 6.16
CA GLY A 145 21.12 23.74 7.38
C GLY A 145 20.25 22.59 7.92
N HIS A 146 19.10 22.31 7.31
CA HIS A 146 18.23 21.21 7.76
C HIS A 146 18.82 19.82 7.46
N PRO A 147 18.66 18.80 8.33
CA PRO A 147 19.14 17.45 8.08
C PRO A 147 18.56 16.87 6.77
N VAL A 148 19.27 15.95 6.15
CA VAL A 148 18.92 15.38 4.84
C VAL A 148 18.96 13.85 4.86
N ILE A 149 18.08 13.24 4.09
CA ILE A 149 18.14 11.82 3.75
C ILE A 149 18.88 11.68 2.42
N ALA A 150 19.90 10.84 2.40
CA ALA A 150 20.52 10.29 1.21
C ALA A 150 20.02 8.85 1.05
N ALA A 151 19.11 8.62 0.11
CA ALA A 151 18.54 7.29 -0.11
C ALA A 151 18.89 6.71 -1.48
N GLY A 152 19.13 5.40 -1.50
CA GLY A 152 19.39 4.63 -2.72
C GLY A 152 18.33 3.54 -2.92
N PHE A 153 17.99 3.31 -4.18
CA PHE A 153 16.98 2.32 -4.58
C PHE A 153 17.55 1.34 -5.59
N ALA A 154 17.17 0.07 -5.47
CA ALA A 154 17.50 -0.97 -6.43
C ALA A 154 16.26 -1.85 -6.74
N PRO A 155 16.23 -2.52 -7.92
CA PRO A 155 15.18 -3.48 -8.26
C PRO A 155 15.09 -4.59 -7.22
N ALA A 156 13.89 -5.00 -6.82
CA ALA A 156 13.69 -5.96 -5.72
C ALA A 156 13.95 -7.43 -6.12
N ASP A 157 14.07 -7.72 -7.40
CA ASP A 157 14.21 -9.05 -7.99
C ASP A 157 15.64 -9.60 -7.97
N GLU A 158 16.63 -8.80 -7.56
CA GLU A 158 18.03 -9.21 -7.48
C GLU A 158 18.49 -9.45 -6.02
N PRO A 159 19.23 -10.53 -5.73
CA PRO A 159 19.74 -10.80 -4.37
C PRO A 159 20.73 -9.73 -3.87
N GLU A 160 21.44 -9.07 -4.80
CA GLU A 160 22.39 -7.98 -4.50
C GLU A 160 21.73 -6.59 -4.47
N SER A 161 20.40 -6.52 -4.55
CA SER A 161 19.65 -5.26 -4.65
C SER A 161 19.87 -4.35 -3.44
N LEU A 162 19.78 -4.88 -2.22
CA LEU A 162 20.00 -4.09 -1.01
C LEU A 162 21.42 -3.52 -0.95
N ARG A 163 22.41 -4.32 -1.35
CA ARG A 163 23.81 -3.88 -1.41
C ARG A 163 23.98 -2.75 -2.44
N LEU A 164 23.40 -2.89 -3.62
CA LEU A 164 23.41 -1.84 -4.64
C LEU A 164 22.69 -0.56 -4.18
N ALA A 165 21.54 -0.71 -3.51
CA ALA A 165 20.81 0.41 -2.92
C ALA A 165 21.66 1.15 -1.87
N LEU A 166 22.36 0.42 -1.00
CA LEU A 166 23.26 0.99 -0.01
C LEU A 166 24.43 1.72 -0.68
N LEU A 167 25.08 1.12 -1.68
CA LEU A 167 26.17 1.77 -2.43
C LEU A 167 25.72 3.09 -3.07
N ARG A 168 24.50 3.12 -3.63
CA ARG A 168 23.92 4.35 -4.19
C ARG A 168 23.64 5.39 -3.11
N ALA A 169 23.08 4.98 -1.98
CA ALA A 169 22.81 5.87 -0.85
C ALA A 169 24.11 6.49 -0.31
N THR A 170 25.16 5.68 -0.13
CA THR A 170 26.50 6.12 0.27
C THR A 170 27.13 7.06 -0.77
N ALA A 171 26.99 6.78 -2.07
CA ALA A 171 27.49 7.69 -3.11
C ALA A 171 26.82 9.08 -3.04
N VAL A 172 25.50 9.12 -2.79
CA VAL A 172 24.77 10.38 -2.58
C VAL A 172 25.24 11.08 -1.30
N ALA A 173 25.41 10.35 -0.20
CA ALA A 173 25.89 10.88 1.08
C ALA A 173 27.29 11.51 0.94
N ASN A 174 28.24 10.80 0.33
CA ASN A 174 29.59 11.30 0.11
C ASN A 174 29.61 12.56 -0.77
N ALA A 175 28.74 12.63 -1.79
CA ALA A 175 28.63 13.82 -2.63
C ALA A 175 27.99 15.02 -1.90
N LEU A 176 27.06 14.79 -0.96
CA LEU A 176 26.52 15.82 -0.08
C LEU A 176 27.56 16.31 0.93
N GLU A 177 28.34 15.41 1.51
CA GLU A 177 29.44 15.75 2.41
C GLU A 177 30.50 16.58 1.69
N ALA A 178 30.91 16.18 0.47
CA ALA A 178 31.80 16.96 -0.39
C ALA A 178 31.19 18.32 -0.82
N ALA A 179 29.87 18.49 -0.73
CA ALA A 179 29.19 19.77 -0.94
C ALA A 179 29.04 20.61 0.34
N GLY A 180 29.61 20.17 1.47
CA GLY A 180 29.65 20.89 2.74
C GLY A 180 28.53 20.52 3.73
N VAL A 181 27.79 19.43 3.50
CA VAL A 181 26.81 18.94 4.47
C VAL A 181 27.52 18.14 5.57
N PRO A 182 27.38 18.49 6.86
CA PRO A 182 27.99 17.73 7.96
C PRO A 182 27.49 16.27 7.97
N PRO A 183 28.35 15.27 8.22
CA PRO A 183 27.92 13.86 8.29
C PRO A 183 26.82 13.59 9.32
N SER A 184 26.81 14.33 10.44
CA SER A 184 25.77 14.25 11.49
C SER A 184 24.37 14.62 10.98
N ASP A 185 24.30 15.38 9.89
CA ASP A 185 23.06 15.83 9.28
C ASP A 185 22.59 14.91 8.15
N ILE A 186 23.37 13.88 7.79
CA ILE A 186 23.06 12.98 6.67
C ILE A 186 22.57 11.65 7.23
N ARG A 187 21.31 11.32 6.96
CA ARG A 187 20.75 10.00 7.21
C ARG A 187 20.81 9.16 5.93
N ILE A 188 21.45 8.01 6.00
CA ILE A 188 21.53 7.07 4.87
C ILE A 188 20.37 6.09 4.95
N GLU A 189 19.64 5.92 3.85
CA GLU A 189 18.58 4.91 3.72
C GLU A 189 18.77 4.08 2.43
N ALA A 190 18.45 2.79 2.49
CA ALA A 190 18.56 1.90 1.33
C ALA A 190 17.31 1.05 1.23
N LEU A 191 16.74 0.96 0.03
CA LEU A 191 15.53 0.19 -0.22
C LEU A 191 15.66 -0.68 -1.49
N ALA A 192 15.41 -1.98 -1.33
CA ALA A 192 15.21 -2.92 -2.43
C ALA A 192 13.74 -2.80 -2.92
N GLY A 193 13.48 -1.78 -3.74
CA GLY A 193 12.12 -1.41 -4.14
C GLY A 193 12.09 -0.14 -4.97
N GLY A 194 12.81 -0.10 -6.10
CA GLY A 194 12.77 1.05 -7.01
C GLY A 194 14.02 1.17 -7.90
N ARG A 195 14.28 2.37 -8.41
CA ARG A 195 15.48 2.67 -9.21
C ARG A 195 16.02 4.05 -8.87
N GLY A 196 17.33 4.16 -8.80
CA GLY A 196 18.04 5.44 -8.67
C GLY A 196 18.40 5.80 -7.23
N GLY A 197 18.40 7.09 -6.91
CA GLY A 197 18.59 7.62 -5.56
C GLY A 197 17.87 8.95 -5.37
N VAL A 198 17.82 9.43 -4.13
CA VAL A 198 17.16 10.69 -3.77
C VAL A 198 17.95 11.40 -2.66
N ALA A 199 17.96 12.73 -2.73
CA ALA A 199 18.32 13.59 -1.62
C ALA A 199 17.09 14.40 -1.20
N GLN A 200 16.73 14.35 0.09
CA GLN A 200 15.54 15.01 0.61
C GLN A 200 15.83 15.68 1.95
N VAL A 201 15.31 16.90 2.15
CA VAL A 201 15.40 17.58 3.44
C VAL A 201 14.42 16.95 4.42
N ILE A 202 14.90 16.62 5.62
CA ILE A 202 14.10 16.22 6.77
C ILE A 202 13.68 17.48 7.50
N TYR A 203 12.39 17.79 7.43
CA TYR A 203 11.81 18.79 8.30
C TYR A 203 11.47 18.12 9.62
N PRO A 204 11.87 18.69 10.78
CA PRO A 204 11.38 18.20 12.05
C PRO A 204 9.86 18.16 11.96
N ARG A 205 9.26 17.00 12.25
CA ARG A 205 7.83 16.99 12.55
C ARG A 205 7.69 17.94 13.71
N ASP A 206 6.88 18.97 13.57
CA ASP A 206 6.37 19.70 14.73
C ASP A 206 5.78 18.64 15.65
N LEU A 207 6.54 18.27 16.67
CA LEU A 207 6.01 17.56 17.81
C LEU A 207 4.99 18.55 18.34
N SER A 208 3.72 18.33 18.00
CA SER A 208 2.65 18.98 18.73
C SER A 208 2.99 18.72 20.19
N THR A 209 3.35 19.79 20.89
CA THR A 209 3.33 19.80 22.34
C THR A 209 1.91 19.41 22.69
N THR A 210 1.68 18.12 22.88
CA THR A 210 0.48 17.63 23.53
C THR A 210 0.40 18.46 24.79
N PRO A 211 -0.68 19.22 25.02
CA PRO A 211 -0.85 19.94 26.27
C PRO A 211 -1.12 18.88 27.35
N ASP A 212 -0.08 18.14 27.73
CA ASP A 212 -0.07 17.33 28.93
C ASP A 212 0.05 18.31 30.10
N ALA A 213 -0.89 18.19 31.02
CA ALA A 213 -0.93 18.83 32.34
C ALA A 213 -1.59 20.21 32.48
N GLN A 214 -2.87 20.34 32.09
CA GLN A 214 -3.74 21.35 32.71
C GLN A 214 -5.03 20.82 33.36
N ASP A 215 -5.23 19.50 33.45
CA ASP A 215 -6.45 18.94 34.06
C ASP A 215 -6.14 17.82 35.07
N ARG A 216 -5.34 18.18 36.09
CA ARG A 216 -5.22 17.42 37.35
C ARG A 216 -5.19 18.41 38.51
N SER A 217 -6.34 18.95 38.84
CA SER A 217 -6.59 19.67 40.09
C SER A 217 -8.02 19.45 40.54
#